data_AF-A0A1W2DXU0-F1
#
_entry.id   AF-A0A1W2DXU0-F1
#
_cell.length_a   1.000
_cell.length_b   1.000
_cell.length_c   1.000
_cell.angle_alpha   90.00
_cell.angle_beta   90.00
_cell.angle_gamma   90.00
#
_symmetry.space_group_name_H-M   'P 1'
#
loop_
_entity.id
_entity.type
_entity.pdbx_description
1 polymer ?
#
loop_
_entity_poly.entity_id
_entity_poly.type
_entity_poly.pdbx_seq_one_letter_code
_entity_poly.pdbx_strand_id
1 'polypeptide(L)'
;MGYTTAYHHVRTDAEAARYALKEVERAGIKVLAFSTDRHVIGHGYGFVTYAAVEVVENDRRDVICMTVLQHRTDSEVGWKFVDETMGPNNERCPIAILNMLTPPQNDYAASFRKASRLFHEGRVENVTLHTGEAA
;
A
#
# COMPACT_ATOMS: atom_id res chain seq x y z
N MET A 1 -11.06 -0.80 9.30
CA MET A 1 -9.95 -1.27 10.16
C MET A 1 -9.49 -0.15 11.10
N GLY A 2 -9.10 -0.53 12.32
CA GLY A 2 -8.57 0.41 13.33
C GLY A 2 -7.14 0.86 13.01
N TYR A 3 -6.67 1.84 13.76
CA TYR A 3 -5.27 2.26 13.75
C TYR A 3 -4.47 1.38 14.74
N THR A 4 -3.35 0.82 14.30
CA THR A 4 -2.51 -0.08 15.10
C THR A 4 -1.14 0.54 15.34
N THR A 5 -0.59 0.34 16.53
CA THR A 5 0.80 0.68 16.86
C THR A 5 1.51 -0.51 17.50
N ALA A 6 2.81 -0.62 17.28
CA ALA A 6 3.67 -1.59 17.94
C ALA A 6 5.04 -1.00 18.24
N TYR A 7 5.61 -1.42 19.37
CA TYR A 7 7.01 -1.14 19.70
C TYR A 7 7.91 -1.98 18.80
N HIS A 8 8.53 -1.34 17.82
CA HIS A 8 9.44 -2.00 16.90
C HIS A 8 10.42 -0.98 16.32
N HIS A 9 11.70 -1.31 16.39
CA HIS A 9 12.76 -0.46 15.87
C HIS A 9 12.92 -0.69 14.37
N VAL A 10 12.69 0.36 13.57
CA VAL A 10 12.88 0.36 12.12
C VAL A 10 13.64 1.61 11.69
N ARG A 11 14.54 1.46 10.72
CA ARG A 11 15.42 2.52 10.22
C ARG A 11 14.83 3.20 8.99
N THR A 12 14.04 2.48 8.21
CA THR A 12 13.51 2.96 6.94
C THR A 12 12.00 2.82 6.85
N ASP A 13 11.40 3.59 5.94
CA ASP A 13 9.96 3.51 5.66
C ASP A 13 9.62 2.15 5.05
N ALA A 14 10.53 1.57 4.26
CA ALA A 14 10.37 0.24 3.69
C ALA A 14 10.37 -0.88 4.74
N GLU A 15 11.20 -0.77 5.78
CA GLU A 15 11.18 -1.70 6.92
C GLU A 15 9.86 -1.60 7.70
N ALA A 16 9.41 -0.37 7.96
CA ALA A 16 8.12 -0.11 8.60
C ALA A 16 6.94 -0.64 7.76
N ALA A 17 6.97 -0.44 6.44
CA ALA A 17 6.00 -0.97 5.49
C ALA A 17 5.97 -2.50 5.52
N ARG A 18 7.13 -3.14 5.45
CA ARG A 18 7.23 -4.59 5.54
C ARG A 18 6.70 -5.12 6.88
N TYR A 19 7.00 -4.43 7.98
CA TYR A 19 6.51 -4.82 9.30
C TYR A 19 4.98 -4.86 9.34
N ALA A 20 4.32 -3.80 8.85
CA ALA A 20 2.87 -3.76 8.75
C ALA A 20 2.33 -4.85 7.80
N LEU A 21 2.90 -4.96 6.60
CA LEU A 21 2.44 -5.92 5.59
C LEU A 21 2.55 -7.40 6.01
N LYS A 22 3.42 -7.73 6.98
CA LYS A 22 3.44 -9.09 7.59
C LYS A 22 2.11 -9.46 8.26
N GLU A 23 1.31 -8.50 8.72
CA GLU A 23 -0.02 -8.79 9.26
C GLU A 23 -0.99 -9.23 8.16
N VAL A 24 -0.88 -8.63 6.99
CA VAL A 24 -1.65 -8.99 5.80
C VAL A 24 -1.28 -10.41 5.34
N GLU A 25 0.02 -10.71 5.32
CA GLU A 25 0.53 -12.06 5.01
C GLU A 25 0.06 -13.10 6.03
N ARG A 26 0.06 -12.77 7.34
CA ARG A 26 -0.48 -13.65 8.39
C ARG A 26 -1.98 -13.91 8.27
N ALA A 27 -2.73 -13.00 7.64
CA ALA A 27 -4.14 -13.18 7.31
C ALA A 27 -4.36 -14.02 6.04
N GLY A 28 -3.31 -14.55 5.42
CA GLY A 28 -3.37 -15.37 4.22
C GLY A 28 -3.41 -14.58 2.90
N ILE A 29 -3.19 -13.27 2.95
CA ILE A 29 -3.15 -12.41 1.76
C ILE A 29 -1.69 -12.24 1.32
N LYS A 30 -1.39 -12.60 0.08
CA LYS A 30 -0.01 -12.57 -0.41
C LYS A 30 0.38 -11.16 -0.89
N VAL A 31 1.50 -10.64 -0.41
CA VAL A 31 2.05 -9.36 -0.88
C VAL A 31 2.97 -9.62 -2.08
N LEU A 32 2.62 -9.07 -3.25
CA LEU A 32 3.40 -9.26 -4.47
C LEU A 32 4.52 -8.22 -4.59
N ALA A 33 4.17 -6.96 -4.33
CA ALA A 33 5.10 -5.86 -4.34
C ALA A 33 4.56 -4.70 -3.50
N PHE A 34 5.44 -3.82 -3.03
CA PHE A 34 5.04 -2.56 -2.41
C PHE A 34 6.04 -1.43 -2.68
N SER A 35 5.57 -0.20 -2.46
CA SER A 35 6.41 1.00 -2.46
C SER A 35 5.89 2.01 -1.44
N THR A 36 6.76 2.91 -0.99
CA THR A 36 6.44 3.95 0.01
C THR A 36 6.54 5.35 -0.60
N ASP A 37 5.58 6.23 -0.28
CA ASP A 37 5.59 7.65 -0.62
C ASP A 37 5.43 8.49 0.66
N ARG A 38 6.33 9.46 0.87
CA ARG A 38 6.25 10.40 2.00
C ARG A 38 5.25 11.53 1.78
N HIS A 39 4.68 11.64 0.59
CA HIS A 39 3.60 12.57 0.36
C HIS A 39 2.30 12.02 0.93
N VAL A 40 1.94 12.50 2.12
CA VAL A 40 0.69 12.15 2.80
C VAL A 40 -0.24 13.34 2.78
N ILE A 41 -1.51 13.09 2.45
CA ILE A 41 -2.60 14.05 2.61
C ILE A 41 -3.34 13.70 3.91
N GLY A 42 -3.23 14.54 4.96
CA GLY A 42 -3.99 14.40 6.21
C GLY A 42 -3.15 14.17 7.48
N HIS A 43 -3.75 14.49 8.65
CA HIS A 43 -3.06 14.68 9.93
C HIS A 43 -2.55 13.36 10.57
N GLY A 44 -1.25 13.29 10.88
CA GLY A 44 -0.66 12.33 11.83
C GLY A 44 0.12 11.14 11.26
N TYR A 45 0.11 10.93 9.93
CA TYR A 45 0.91 9.89 9.27
C TYR A 45 2.15 10.50 8.61
N GLY A 46 3.26 9.78 8.65
CA GLY A 46 4.54 10.22 8.07
C GLY A 46 4.76 9.77 6.64
N PHE A 47 4.12 8.67 6.21
CA PHE A 47 4.21 8.15 4.83
C PHE A 47 3.01 7.23 4.51
N VAL A 48 2.85 6.90 3.23
CA VAL A 48 1.90 5.92 2.72
C VAL A 48 2.65 4.80 2.01
N THR A 49 2.19 3.57 2.21
CA THR A 49 2.62 2.41 1.42
C THR A 49 1.51 2.00 0.47
N TYR A 50 1.87 1.77 -0.78
CA TYR A 50 1.00 1.13 -1.77
C TYR A 50 1.51 -0.29 -2.01
N ALA A 51 0.67 -1.29 -1.79
CA ALA A 51 1.03 -2.69 -1.99
C ALA A 51 0.06 -3.36 -2.97
N ALA A 52 0.61 -4.06 -3.96
CA ALA A 52 -0.14 -5.02 -4.77
C ALA A 52 -0.27 -6.31 -3.95
N VAL A 53 -1.50 -6.67 -3.60
CA VAL A 53 -1.79 -7.86 -2.80
C VAL A 53 -2.71 -8.81 -3.56
N GLU A 54 -2.40 -10.09 -3.51
CA GLU A 54 -3.22 -11.17 -4.08
C GLU A 54 -4.17 -11.68 -3.01
N VAL A 55 -5.47 -11.53 -3.28
CA VAL A 55 -6.58 -12.03 -2.46
C VAL A 55 -7.21 -13.21 -3.20
N VAL A 56 -7.37 -14.33 -2.49
CA VAL A 56 -7.97 -15.55 -3.04
C VAL A 56 -9.29 -15.82 -2.33
N GLU A 57 -10.39 -15.73 -3.07
CA GLU A 57 -11.75 -15.98 -2.58
C GLU A 57 -12.49 -16.90 -3.56
N ASN A 58 -13.04 -18.02 -3.08
CA ASN A 58 -13.82 -18.96 -3.90
C ASN A 58 -13.12 -19.34 -5.23
N ASP A 59 -11.84 -19.70 -5.18
CA ASP A 59 -10.97 -20.00 -6.33
C ASP A 59 -10.72 -18.84 -7.31
N ARG A 60 -11.29 -17.65 -7.08
CA ARG A 60 -10.96 -16.42 -7.80
C ARG A 60 -9.74 -15.77 -7.18
N ARG A 61 -8.80 -15.36 -8.02
CA ARG A 61 -7.62 -14.57 -7.62
C ARG A 61 -7.76 -13.15 -8.11
N ASP A 62 -7.74 -12.21 -7.18
CA ASP A 62 -7.75 -10.79 -7.47
C ASP A 62 -6.47 -10.15 -6.96
N VAL A 63 -5.91 -9.22 -7.73
CA VAL A 63 -4.79 -8.39 -7.29
C VAL A 63 -5.30 -6.98 -7.10
N ILE A 64 -5.32 -6.53 -5.85
CA ILE A 64 -5.84 -5.22 -5.45
C ILE A 64 -4.73 -4.36 -4.85
N CYS A 65 -4.94 -3.04 -4.86
CA CYS A 65 -4.06 -2.13 -4.15
C CYS A 65 -4.49 -2.01 -2.67
N MET A 66 -3.62 -2.45 -1.77
CA MET A 66 -3.72 -2.14 -0.34
C MET A 66 -2.95 -0.85 -0.06
N THR A 67 -3.64 0.16 0.46
CA THR A 67 -3.00 1.39 0.93
C THR A 67 -2.76 1.28 2.43
N VAL A 68 -1.57 1.61 2.90
CA VAL A 68 -1.22 1.60 4.32
C VAL A 68 -0.81 3.01 4.72
N LEU A 69 -1.58 3.64 5.60
CA LEU A 69 -1.22 4.93 6.19
C LEU A 69 -0.31 4.66 7.38
N GLN A 70 0.90 5.22 7.38
CA GLN A 70 1.91 4.82 8.35
C GLN A 70 2.64 6.00 8.99
N HIS A 71 3.11 5.80 10.21
CA HIS A 71 4.21 6.55 10.77
C HIS A 71 5.25 5.61 11.35
N ARG A 72 6.45 6.13 11.57
CA ARG A 72 7.47 5.47 12.37
C ARG A 72 8.20 6.49 13.22
N THR A 73 8.58 6.08 14.41
CA THR A 73 9.55 6.77 15.28
C THR A 73 10.76 5.85 15.44
N ASP A 74 11.71 6.23 16.30
CA ASP A 74 12.85 5.36 16.60
C ASP A 74 12.44 4.07 17.33
N SER A 75 11.30 4.07 18.03
CA SER A 75 10.85 2.95 18.89
C SER A 75 9.52 2.33 18.47
N GLU A 76 8.77 2.98 17.57
CA GLU A 76 7.40 2.57 17.25
C GLU A 76 7.13 2.60 15.74
N VAL A 77 6.30 1.66 15.32
CA VAL A 77 5.67 1.66 13.99
C VAL A 77 4.17 1.73 14.21
N GLY A 78 3.52 2.62 13.46
CA GLY A 78 2.07 2.74 13.48
C GLY A 78 1.52 2.65 12.06
N TRP A 79 0.44 1.91 11.88
CA TRP A 79 -0.17 1.69 10.58
C TRP A 79 -1.69 1.57 10.63
N LYS A 80 -2.31 1.89 9.51
CA LYS A 80 -3.73 1.61 9.24
C LYS A 80 -3.88 1.18 7.79
N PHE A 81 -4.46 0.01 7.61
CA PHE A 81 -4.84 -0.48 6.29
C PHE A 81 -6.10 0.23 5.79
N VAL A 82 -6.06 0.60 4.53
CA VAL A 82 -7.15 1.20 3.75
C VAL A 82 -7.16 0.48 2.41
N ASP A 83 -8.21 -0.30 2.15
CA ASP A 83 -8.39 -0.91 0.85
C ASP A 83 -8.79 0.16 -0.21
N GLU A 84 -8.55 -0.14 -1.48
CA GLU A 84 -8.93 0.75 -2.59
C GLU A 84 -10.45 0.90 -2.78
N THR A 85 -11.26 0.03 -2.17
CA THR A 85 -12.74 0.09 -2.25
C THR A 85 -13.33 1.22 -1.43
N MET A 86 -12.54 1.78 -0.51
CA MET A 86 -12.90 2.90 0.36
C MET A 86 -12.47 4.27 -0.21
N GLY A 87 -11.88 4.30 -1.42
CA GLY A 87 -11.47 5.54 -2.10
C GLY A 87 -10.39 6.30 -1.33
N PRO A 88 -9.16 5.77 -1.18
CA PRO A 88 -8.10 6.47 -0.47
C PRO A 88 -7.79 7.81 -1.16
N ASN A 89 -7.80 8.90 -0.38
CA ASN A 89 -7.51 10.26 -0.89
C ASN A 89 -6.08 10.44 -1.43
N ASN A 90 -5.18 9.46 -1.27
CA ASN A 90 -3.82 9.56 -1.76
C ASN A 90 -3.70 8.91 -3.14
N GLU A 91 -3.78 9.74 -4.19
CA GLU A 91 -3.82 9.34 -5.59
C GLU A 91 -2.42 9.27 -6.22
N ARG A 92 -1.41 8.84 -5.45
CA ARG A 92 0.00 8.77 -5.88
C ARG A 92 0.50 7.33 -5.97
N CYS A 93 -0.41 6.38 -6.19
CA CYS A 93 -0.05 4.97 -6.33
C CYS A 93 0.81 4.78 -7.59
N PRO A 94 2.02 4.19 -7.46
CA PRO A 94 2.91 4.02 -8.59
C PRO A 94 2.29 3.24 -9.74
N ILE A 95 2.56 3.65 -10.98
CA ILE A 95 2.19 2.93 -12.21
C ILE A 95 2.66 1.48 -12.17
N ALA A 96 3.88 1.24 -11.65
CA ALA A 96 4.39 -0.11 -11.47
C ALA A 96 3.47 -1.00 -10.63
N ILE A 97 2.89 -0.48 -9.54
CA ILE A 97 1.89 -1.19 -8.72
C ILE A 97 0.57 -1.31 -9.48
N LEU A 98 0.08 -0.22 -10.08
CA LEU A 98 -1.20 -0.20 -10.81
C LEU A 98 -1.25 -1.18 -11.98
N ASN A 99 -0.12 -1.47 -12.62
CA ASN A 99 -0.01 -2.42 -13.72
C ASN A 99 -0.05 -3.89 -13.26
N MET A 100 0.08 -4.17 -11.96
CA MET A 100 -0.06 -5.51 -11.40
C MET A 100 -1.52 -5.86 -11.06
N LEU A 101 -2.40 -4.88 -10.98
CA LEU A 101 -3.75 -5.05 -10.44
C LEU A 101 -4.70 -5.71 -11.46
N THR A 102 -5.56 -6.62 -10.99
CA THR A 102 -6.68 -7.15 -11.78
C THR A 102 -7.74 -6.06 -11.98
N PRO A 103 -8.67 -6.17 -12.96
CA PRO A 103 -9.70 -5.16 -13.17
C PRO A 103 -10.44 -4.75 -11.87
N PRO A 104 -10.74 -3.45 -11.66
CA PRO A 104 -11.36 -2.98 -10.42
C PRO A 104 -12.75 -3.56 -10.25
N GLN A 105 -13.14 -3.81 -9.00
CA GLN A 105 -14.42 -4.43 -8.65
C GLN A 105 -15.53 -3.40 -8.34
N ASN A 106 -15.19 -2.12 -8.21
CA ASN A 106 -16.15 -1.04 -7.99
C ASN A 106 -15.63 0.33 -8.47
N ASP A 107 -16.52 1.33 -8.41
CA ASP A 107 -16.26 2.69 -8.89
C ASP A 107 -15.20 3.44 -8.06
N TYR A 108 -15.08 3.16 -6.77
CA TYR A 108 -14.07 3.76 -5.91
C TYR A 108 -12.66 3.31 -6.32
N ALA A 109 -12.46 2.01 -6.50
CA ALA A 109 -11.21 1.44 -6.97
C ALA A 109 -10.89 1.94 -8.39
N ALA A 110 -11.89 1.96 -9.28
CA ALA A 110 -11.71 2.49 -10.63
C ALA A 110 -11.29 3.97 -10.64
N SER A 111 -11.92 4.79 -9.80
CA SER A 111 -11.63 6.23 -9.67
C SER A 111 -10.24 6.47 -9.08
N PHE A 112 -9.88 5.79 -7.99
CA PHE A 112 -8.55 5.86 -7.38
C PHE A 112 -7.44 5.51 -8.37
N ARG A 113 -7.61 4.40 -9.12
CA ARG A 113 -6.63 3.95 -10.11
C ARG A 113 -6.53 4.94 -11.27
N LYS A 114 -7.66 5.50 -11.73
CA LYS A 114 -7.67 6.53 -12.78
C LYS A 114 -6.95 7.79 -12.32
N ALA A 115 -7.24 8.28 -11.12
CA ALA A 115 -6.61 9.47 -10.56
C ALA A 115 -5.10 9.27 -10.38
N SER A 116 -4.69 8.11 -9.89
CA SER A 116 -3.27 7.75 -9.78
C SER A 116 -2.57 7.72 -11.14
N ARG A 117 -3.20 7.16 -12.18
CA ARG A 117 -2.64 7.21 -13.55
C ARG A 117 -2.50 8.64 -14.06
N LEU A 118 -3.51 9.50 -13.84
CA LEU A 118 -3.46 10.91 -14.22
C LEU A 118 -2.34 11.66 -13.47
N PHE A 119 -2.12 11.34 -12.19
CA PHE A 119 -1.03 11.94 -11.41
C PHE A 119 0.35 11.66 -12.02
N HIS A 120 0.54 10.47 -12.56
CA HIS A 120 1.82 10.04 -13.16
C HIS A 120 1.96 10.40 -14.65
N GLU A 121 0.92 10.94 -15.29
CA GLU A 121 0.96 11.29 -16.71
C GLU A 121 2.05 12.34 -16.99
N GLY A 122 2.95 12.02 -17.93
CA GLY A 122 4.08 12.88 -18.29
C GLY A 122 5.20 12.96 -17.23
N ARG A 123 5.16 12.12 -16.18
CA ARG A 123 6.19 12.08 -15.12
C ARG A 123 7.06 10.84 -15.25
N VAL A 124 8.36 11.00 -15.02
CA VAL A 124 9.26 9.86 -14.82
C VAL A 124 9.06 9.36 -13.40
N GLU A 125 8.65 8.10 -13.25
CA GLU A 125 8.58 7.46 -11.94
C GLU A 125 9.97 7.10 -11.42
N ASN A 126 10.39 7.76 -10.35
CA ASN A 126 11.55 7.34 -9.56
C ASN A 126 11.05 6.64 -8.30
N VAL A 127 10.58 5.40 -8.49
CA VAL A 127 9.94 4.60 -7.44
C VAL A 127 10.81 3.38 -7.13
N THR A 128 11.08 3.15 -5.85
CA THR A 128 11.67 1.89 -5.40
C THR A 128 10.54 0.89 -5.18
N LEU A 129 10.57 -0.20 -5.94
CA LEU A 129 9.64 -1.32 -5.80
C LEU A 129 10.30 -2.42 -4.98
N HIS A 130 9.64 -2.86 -3.92
CA HIS A 130 10.08 -3.97 -3.07
C HIS A 130 9.25 -5.21 -3.40
N THR A 131 9.90 -6.31 -3.78
CA THR A 131 9.25 -7.57 -4.17
C THR A 131 9.70 -8.74 -3.28
N GLY A 132 8.88 -9.77 -3.17
CA GLY A 132 9.22 -11.04 -2.48
C GLY A 132 9.06 -11.02 -0.96
N GLU A 133 9.26 -12.17 -0.32
CA GLU A 133 9.46 -12.30 1.13
C GLU A 133 10.93 -11.98 1.43
N ALA A 134 11.22 -11.20 2.48
CA ALA A 134 12.61 -11.06 2.91
C ALA A 134 13.12 -12.44 3.35
N ALA A 135 14.21 -12.90 2.74
CA ALA A 135 14.91 -14.12 3.14
C ALA A 135 15.31 -14.09 4.62
#